data_AF-A0A383CXC6-F1
#
_entry.id   AF-A0A383CXC6-F1
#
_cell.length_a   1.000
_cell.length_b   1.000
_cell.length_c   1.000
_cell.angle_alpha   90.00
_cell.angle_beta   90.00
_cell.angle_gamma   90.00
#
_symmetry.space_group_name_H-M   'P 1'
#
loop_
_entity.id
_entity.type
_entity.pdbx_description
1 polymer ?
#
loop_
_entity_poly.entity_id
_entity_poly.type
_entity_poly.pdbx_seq_one_letter_code
_entity_poly.pdbx_strand_id
1 'polypeptide(L)'
;SPQVGEMVGSYVPLVNLQHQYLITDNHPDIAALKKELPVTRDSIAASYIRQEGNGFLIGPYETRGSKPWALEGVDWSFDRELFEGDLERLMPYLERCMEIVPLFKEVGISSVINGLITHTPDDNLLVGPAKGLRNFWNLCGASIGIAQGGIGKYLAQWMVYGQTELNMASLDSRRFDLWADKKYCITRAIESYERMYAMAVPNENRPHGRPIRVSALHTVLAQKGAIHVVNTGFEKPA
;
A
#
# COMPACT_ATOMS: atom_id res chain seq x y z
N SER A 1 -12.96 -5.03 4.99
CA SER A 1 -13.60 -5.46 3.72
C SER A 1 -13.63 -6.97 3.51
N PRO A 2 -12.55 -7.75 3.73
CA PRO A 2 -12.60 -9.21 3.58
C PRO A 2 -13.76 -9.87 4.35
N GLN A 3 -13.90 -9.58 5.64
CA GLN A 3 -15.00 -10.12 6.46
C GLN A 3 -16.39 -9.68 6.00
N VAL A 4 -16.54 -8.50 5.38
CA VAL A 4 -17.82 -8.07 4.78
C VAL A 4 -18.09 -8.85 3.48
N GLY A 5 -17.05 -9.13 2.69
CA GLY A 5 -17.17 -9.99 1.50
C GLY A 5 -17.61 -11.41 1.85
N GLU A 6 -17.07 -11.98 2.92
CA GLU A 6 -17.42 -13.32 3.41
C GLU A 6 -18.92 -13.48 3.72
N MET A 7 -19.58 -12.43 4.23
CA MET A 7 -21.02 -12.42 4.50
C MET A 7 -21.88 -12.72 3.26
N VAL A 8 -21.34 -12.46 2.07
CA VAL A 8 -22.03 -12.64 0.78
C VAL A 8 -21.29 -13.62 -0.14
N GLY A 9 -20.32 -14.37 0.37
CA GLY A 9 -19.50 -15.30 -0.42
C GLY A 9 -18.57 -14.64 -1.44
N SER A 10 -18.21 -13.37 -1.24
CA SER A 10 -17.26 -12.64 -2.08
C SER A 10 -15.84 -12.70 -1.52
N TYR A 11 -14.87 -13.05 -2.36
CA TYR A 11 -13.45 -13.00 -2.00
C TYR A 11 -12.86 -11.61 -2.28
N VAL A 12 -12.26 -10.98 -1.28
CA VAL A 12 -11.61 -9.66 -1.38
C VAL A 12 -10.12 -9.78 -1.04
N PRO A 13 -9.21 -9.74 -2.03
CA PRO A 13 -7.78 -9.98 -1.83
C PRO A 13 -7.07 -8.73 -1.32
N LEU A 14 -7.11 -8.52 0.00
CA LEU A 14 -6.33 -7.48 0.67
C LEU A 14 -5.89 -7.94 2.06
N VAL A 15 -4.84 -7.31 2.58
CA VAL A 15 -4.33 -7.53 3.93
C VAL A 15 -4.01 -6.18 4.57
N ASN A 16 -3.94 -6.13 5.90
CA ASN A 16 -3.52 -4.93 6.60
C ASN A 16 -2.02 -5.01 6.91
N LEU A 17 -1.30 -3.90 6.78
CA LEU A 17 0.05 -3.73 7.31
C LEU A 17 0.08 -2.56 8.29
N GLN A 18 0.94 -2.68 9.30
CA GLN A 18 1.27 -1.57 10.18
C GLN A 18 2.10 -0.53 9.43
N HIS A 19 1.70 0.73 9.51
CA HIS A 19 2.47 1.88 9.04
C HIS A 19 2.63 2.89 10.17
N GLN A 20 3.80 3.52 10.21
CA GLN A 20 4.19 4.41 11.29
C GLN A 20 4.63 5.76 10.76
N TYR A 21 4.20 6.82 11.44
CA TYR A 21 4.81 8.13 11.33
C TYR A 21 4.98 8.75 12.71
N LEU A 22 5.92 9.68 12.82
CA LEU A 22 6.17 10.42 14.05
C LEU A 22 5.92 11.91 13.82
N ILE A 23 5.59 12.59 14.91
CA ILE A 23 5.44 14.05 14.97
C ILE A 23 6.47 14.56 15.97
N THR A 24 7.20 15.60 15.59
CA THR A 24 8.23 16.21 16.44
C THR A 24 7.66 17.32 17.30
N ASP A 25 8.45 17.74 18.30
CA ASP A 25 8.23 19.00 18.98
C ASP A 25 8.44 20.19 18.01
N ASN A 26 8.02 21.37 18.44
CA ASN A 26 8.18 22.61 17.68
C ASN A 26 9.66 23.02 17.57
N HIS A 27 10.06 23.53 16.41
CA HIS A 27 11.37 24.13 16.17
C HIS A 27 11.24 25.65 15.93
N PRO A 28 12.05 26.51 16.57
CA PRO A 28 11.97 27.97 16.41
C PRO A 28 12.07 28.45 14.95
N ASP A 29 13.00 27.90 14.17
CA ASP A 29 13.17 28.26 12.76
C ASP A 29 11.94 27.90 11.91
N ILE A 30 11.24 26.82 12.25
CA ILE A 30 10.00 26.42 11.57
C ILE A 30 8.85 27.34 11.99
N ALA A 31 8.76 27.70 13.27
CA ALA A 31 7.79 28.67 13.76
C ALA A 31 7.97 30.07 13.15
N ALA A 32 9.21 30.44 12.81
CA ALA A 32 9.53 31.73 12.18
C ALA A 32 9.20 31.78 10.68
N LEU A 33 8.85 30.65 10.05
CA LEU A 33 8.51 30.62 8.63
C LEU A 33 7.21 31.37 8.35
N LYS A 34 7.24 32.21 7.32
CA LYS A 34 6.05 32.93 6.82
C LYS A 34 5.16 32.08 5.90
N LYS A 35 5.67 30.93 5.46
CA LYS A 35 5.01 29.99 4.56
C LYS A 35 5.30 28.57 5.02
N GLU A 36 4.29 27.72 4.92
CA GLU A 36 4.43 26.30 5.22
C GLU A 36 5.45 25.64 4.29
N LEU A 37 6.25 24.72 4.84
CA LEU A 37 7.14 23.89 4.03
C LEU A 37 6.34 22.98 3.10
N PRO A 38 6.80 22.77 1.86
CA PRO A 38 6.17 21.79 0.99
C PRO A 38 6.30 20.38 1.57
N VAL A 39 5.32 19.53 1.28
CA VAL A 39 5.45 18.09 1.50
C VAL A 39 6.58 17.57 0.61
N THR A 40 7.54 16.88 1.21
CA THR A 40 8.66 16.26 0.50
C THR A 40 8.62 14.76 0.66
N ARG A 41 9.24 14.07 -0.30
CA ARG A 41 9.47 12.63 -0.29
C ARG A 41 10.89 12.39 -0.73
N ASP A 42 11.63 11.59 0.03
CA ASP A 42 12.95 11.11 -0.34
C ASP A 42 12.90 9.59 -0.53
N SER A 43 13.18 9.14 -1.76
CA SER A 43 13.13 7.73 -2.12
C SER A 43 14.31 6.92 -1.57
N ILE A 44 15.43 7.57 -1.19
CA ILE A 44 16.61 6.91 -0.61
C ILE A 44 16.38 6.66 0.88
N ALA A 45 15.83 7.64 1.59
CA ALA A 45 15.38 7.53 2.97
C ALA A 45 14.10 6.69 3.10
N ALA A 46 13.46 6.36 1.98
CA ALA A 46 12.15 5.73 1.92
C ALA A 46 11.13 6.43 2.84
N SER A 47 11.10 7.77 2.83
CA SER A 47 10.29 8.55 3.77
C SER A 47 9.63 9.77 3.12
N TYR A 48 8.47 10.15 3.66
CA TYR A 48 7.86 11.45 3.43
C TYR A 48 8.03 12.35 4.66
N ILE A 49 8.24 13.64 4.41
CA ILE A 49 8.44 14.65 5.44
C ILE A 49 7.56 15.85 5.09
N ARG A 50 6.80 16.34 6.07
CA ARG A 50 6.03 17.58 5.94
C ARG A 50 6.07 18.38 7.22
N GLN A 51 5.72 19.65 7.13
CA GLN A 51 5.46 20.46 8.32
C GLN A 51 4.20 19.94 9.03
N GLU A 52 4.25 19.89 10.35
CA GLU A 52 3.11 19.61 11.24
C GLU A 52 3.18 20.63 12.38
N GLY A 53 2.23 21.56 12.42
CA GLY A 53 2.32 22.72 13.29
C GLY A 53 3.62 23.52 13.05
N ASN A 54 4.43 23.68 14.10
CA ASN A 54 5.76 24.31 14.01
C ASN A 54 6.90 23.28 14.10
N GLY A 55 6.61 22.01 13.84
CA GLY A 55 7.58 20.92 13.78
C GLY A 55 7.46 20.13 12.48
N PHE A 56 7.80 18.86 12.54
CA PHE A 56 7.79 17.95 11.41
C PHE A 56 6.89 16.74 11.68
N LEU A 57 6.31 16.22 10.60
CA LEU A 57 5.83 14.84 10.53
C LEU A 57 6.75 14.07 9.57
N ILE A 58 7.25 12.92 10.04
CA ILE A 58 8.12 12.02 9.27
C ILE A 58 7.50 10.63 9.27
N GLY A 59 7.26 10.07 8.07
CA GLY A 59 6.71 8.73 7.89
C GLY A 59 7.54 7.87 6.96
N PRO A 60 8.45 7.04 7.50
CA PRO A 60 9.18 6.07 6.69
C PRO A 60 8.28 4.90 6.26
N TYR A 61 8.49 4.41 5.04
CA TYR A 61 8.10 3.08 4.60
C TYR A 61 9.32 2.18 4.71
N GLU A 62 9.44 1.45 5.82
CA GLU A 62 10.57 0.56 6.01
C GLU A 62 10.63 -0.49 4.90
N THR A 63 11.82 -0.67 4.33
CA THR A 63 12.08 -1.60 3.22
C THR A 63 12.36 -3.02 3.69
N ARG A 64 12.17 -3.30 4.99
CA ARG A 64 12.34 -4.60 5.63
C ARG A 64 11.63 -4.61 6.97
N GLY A 65 11.09 -5.76 7.38
CA GLY A 65 10.47 -5.92 8.69
C GLY A 65 9.08 -5.30 8.80
N SER A 66 8.44 -5.05 7.65
CA SER A 66 7.03 -4.66 7.60
C SER A 66 6.17 -5.72 8.30
N LYS A 67 5.09 -5.28 8.97
CA LYS A 67 4.29 -6.14 9.86
C LYS A 67 2.85 -6.25 9.34
N PRO A 68 2.49 -7.36 8.65
CA PRO A 68 1.10 -7.69 8.39
C PRO A 68 0.33 -7.92 9.69
N TRP A 69 -0.95 -7.57 9.70
CA TRP A 69 -1.81 -7.70 10.88
C TRP A 69 -3.21 -8.21 10.53
N ALA A 70 -3.89 -8.79 11.52
CA ALA A 70 -5.23 -9.37 11.41
C ALA A 70 -5.40 -10.32 10.22
N LEU A 71 -4.44 -11.23 10.05
CA LEU A 71 -4.47 -12.20 8.95
C LEU A 71 -5.69 -13.12 9.06
N GLU A 72 -6.15 -13.43 10.27
CA GLU A 72 -7.34 -14.26 10.53
C GLU A 72 -8.63 -13.45 10.69
N GLY A 73 -8.61 -12.16 10.32
CA GLY A 73 -9.73 -11.24 10.51
C GLY A 73 -9.48 -10.23 11.63
N VAL A 74 -10.21 -9.12 11.55
CA VAL A 74 -10.18 -8.02 12.52
C VAL A 74 -11.28 -8.26 13.55
N ASP A 75 -11.02 -7.97 14.82
CA ASP A 75 -12.08 -7.89 15.82
C ASP A 75 -13.05 -6.76 15.46
N TRP A 76 -14.36 -7.05 15.39
CA TRP A 76 -15.37 -6.05 15.04
C TRP A 76 -15.48 -4.90 16.05
N SER A 77 -14.94 -5.08 17.26
CA SER A 77 -14.86 -4.03 18.28
C SER A 77 -13.67 -3.08 18.10
N PHE A 78 -12.71 -3.41 17.23
CA PHE A 78 -11.54 -2.56 16.96
C PHE A 78 -11.97 -1.24 16.31
N ASP A 79 -11.82 -0.14 17.04
CA ASP A 79 -12.16 1.21 16.59
C ASP A 79 -11.16 2.24 17.12
N ARG A 80 -10.53 3.01 16.21
CA ARG A 80 -9.57 4.09 16.53
C ARG A 80 -8.38 3.68 17.40
N GLU A 81 -8.08 2.39 17.47
CA GLU A 81 -6.92 1.87 18.19
C GLU A 81 -5.63 2.06 17.37
N LEU A 82 -4.54 2.35 18.09
CA LEU A 82 -3.19 2.44 17.55
C LEU A 82 -2.30 1.44 18.27
N PHE A 83 -1.28 0.95 17.59
CA PHE A 83 -0.26 0.10 18.20
C PHE A 83 0.81 0.95 18.89
N GLU A 84 1.60 0.32 19.74
CA GLU A 84 2.84 0.93 20.22
C GLU A 84 3.79 1.21 19.05
N GLY A 85 4.52 2.33 19.16
CA GLY A 85 5.53 2.71 18.20
C GLY A 85 6.75 1.78 18.27
N ASP A 86 7.30 1.43 17.11
CA ASP A 86 8.52 0.64 16.93
C ASP A 86 9.55 1.50 16.19
N LEU A 87 10.18 2.42 16.94
CA LEU A 87 11.16 3.36 16.42
C LEU A 87 12.48 2.67 16.02
N GLU A 88 12.84 1.57 16.68
CA GLU A 88 14.05 0.80 16.36
C GLU A 88 13.98 0.28 14.91
N ARG A 89 12.82 -0.21 14.49
CA ARG A 89 12.59 -0.62 13.10
C ARG A 89 12.77 0.54 12.10
N LEU A 90 12.40 1.75 12.50
CA LEU A 90 12.46 2.93 11.64
C LEU A 90 13.82 3.65 11.67
N MET A 91 14.66 3.38 12.67
CA MET A 91 15.86 4.16 12.95
C MET A 91 16.79 4.35 11.73
N PRO A 92 17.10 3.32 10.92
CA PRO A 92 17.95 3.50 9.74
C PRO A 92 17.42 4.53 8.73
N TYR A 93 16.09 4.63 8.62
CA TYR A 93 15.42 5.58 7.73
C TYR A 93 15.35 6.98 8.35
N LEU A 94 15.14 7.05 9.67
CA LEU A 94 15.13 8.31 10.43
C LEU A 94 16.51 8.96 10.47
N GLU A 95 17.59 8.18 10.64
CA GLU A 95 18.97 8.65 10.52
C GLU A 95 19.22 9.33 9.19
N ARG A 96 18.75 8.72 8.09
CA ARG A 96 18.83 9.34 6.78
C ARG A 96 17.98 10.61 6.67
N CYS A 97 16.77 10.62 7.23
CA CYS A 97 15.92 11.80 7.30
C CYS A 97 16.62 12.97 8.04
N MET A 98 17.33 12.67 9.13
CA MET A 98 18.11 13.63 9.89
C MET A 98 19.29 14.20 9.08
N GLU A 99 19.87 13.46 8.15
CA GLU A 99 20.92 13.97 7.25
C GLU A 99 20.37 14.96 6.22
N ILE A 100 19.19 14.68 5.65
CA ILE A 100 18.57 15.53 4.61
C ILE A 100 17.82 16.72 5.19
N VAL A 101 17.30 16.61 6.42
CA VAL A 101 16.64 17.69 7.18
C VAL A 101 17.37 17.86 8.52
N PRO A 102 18.49 18.60 8.56
CA PRO A 102 19.29 18.73 9.78
C PRO A 102 18.53 19.24 11.00
N LEU A 103 17.53 20.12 10.81
CA LEU A 103 16.68 20.64 11.89
C LEU A 103 15.91 19.53 12.63
N PHE A 104 15.71 18.36 12.00
CA PHE A 104 15.10 17.21 12.66
C PHE A 104 15.99 16.66 13.80
N LYS A 105 17.32 16.82 13.72
CA LYS A 105 18.24 16.42 14.79
C LYS A 105 18.10 17.24 16.08
N GLU A 106 17.44 18.39 16.00
CA GLU A 106 17.37 19.39 17.07
C GLU A 106 16.06 19.32 17.87
N VAL A 107 15.14 18.44 17.50
CA VAL A 107 13.81 18.31 18.12
C VAL A 107 13.57 16.93 18.72
N GLY A 108 12.79 16.89 19.80
CA GLY A 108 12.26 15.67 20.36
C GLY A 108 11.10 15.09 19.52
N ILE A 109 10.72 13.85 19.83
CA ILE A 109 9.52 13.21 19.27
C ILE A 109 8.37 13.45 20.24
N SER A 110 7.33 14.13 19.76
CA SER A 110 6.11 14.42 20.52
C SER A 110 5.18 13.21 20.55
N SER A 111 5.01 12.53 19.41
CA SER A 111 4.16 11.34 19.32
C SER A 111 4.60 10.42 18.18
N VAL A 112 4.25 9.14 18.31
CA VAL A 112 4.40 8.12 17.27
C VAL A 112 3.03 7.51 17.02
N ILE A 113 2.60 7.55 15.76
CA ILE A 113 1.33 6.98 15.33
C ILE A 113 1.63 5.71 14.55
N ASN A 114 1.27 4.56 15.11
CA ASN A 114 1.36 3.26 14.45
C ASN A 114 -0.04 2.72 14.17
N GLY A 115 -0.46 2.81 12.91
CA GLY A 115 -1.81 2.46 12.47
C GLY A 115 -1.81 1.38 11.39
N LEU A 116 -3.00 1.04 10.89
CA LEU A 116 -3.18 0.06 9.83
C LEU A 116 -3.47 0.73 8.49
N ILE A 117 -2.86 0.19 7.45
CA ILE A 117 -3.19 0.51 6.07
C ILE A 117 -3.58 -0.79 5.36
N THR A 118 -4.65 -0.73 4.56
CA THR A 118 -5.06 -1.85 3.71
C THR A 118 -4.22 -1.88 2.43
N HIS A 119 -3.63 -3.03 2.13
CA HIS A 119 -2.83 -3.27 0.94
C HIS A 119 -3.41 -4.43 0.12
N THR A 120 -3.53 -4.22 -1.19
CA THR A 120 -3.83 -5.25 -2.18
C THR A 120 -2.52 -5.82 -2.75
N PRO A 121 -2.53 -6.94 -3.49
CA PRO A 121 -1.31 -7.52 -4.05
C PRO A 121 -0.52 -6.61 -5.02
N ASP A 122 -1.15 -5.57 -5.55
CA ASP A 122 -0.54 -4.59 -6.46
C ASP A 122 -0.60 -3.15 -5.93
N ASP A 123 -1.00 -2.98 -4.66
CA ASP A 123 -1.19 -1.71 -3.97
C ASP A 123 -2.23 -0.75 -4.55
N ASN A 124 -2.95 -1.17 -5.60
CA ASN A 124 -4.05 -0.41 -6.17
C ASN A 124 -5.39 -0.76 -5.52
N LEU A 125 -6.33 0.19 -5.52
CA LEU A 125 -7.67 -0.05 -4.98
C LEU A 125 -8.40 -1.20 -5.71
N LEU A 126 -9.34 -1.83 -5.02
CA LEU A 126 -10.37 -2.67 -5.60
C LEU A 126 -11.64 -1.83 -5.77
N VAL A 127 -11.96 -1.49 -7.02
CA VAL A 127 -13.07 -0.60 -7.39
C VAL A 127 -14.02 -1.32 -8.35
N GLY A 128 -15.32 -1.09 -8.22
CA GLY A 128 -16.32 -1.56 -9.18
C GLY A 128 -17.06 -2.83 -8.74
N PRO A 129 -17.74 -3.52 -9.67
CA PRO A 129 -18.65 -4.61 -9.32
C PRO A 129 -17.89 -5.85 -8.82
N ALA A 130 -18.41 -6.49 -7.78
CA ALA A 130 -17.87 -7.76 -7.31
C ALA A 130 -18.24 -8.91 -8.25
N LYS A 131 -17.30 -9.84 -8.47
CA LYS A 131 -17.49 -11.00 -9.33
C LYS A 131 -18.63 -11.88 -8.79
N GLY A 132 -19.55 -12.26 -9.68
CA GLY A 132 -20.62 -13.23 -9.37
C GLY A 132 -21.78 -12.69 -8.53
N LEU A 133 -21.74 -11.42 -8.11
CA LEU A 133 -22.77 -10.79 -7.30
C LEU A 133 -23.50 -9.68 -8.07
N ARG A 134 -24.81 -9.58 -7.87
CA ARG A 134 -25.64 -8.51 -8.44
C ARG A 134 -25.73 -7.36 -7.46
N ASN A 135 -25.48 -6.13 -7.93
CA ASN A 135 -25.57 -4.90 -7.14
C ASN A 135 -24.68 -4.86 -5.87
N PHE A 136 -23.58 -5.62 -5.86
CA PHE A 136 -22.55 -5.53 -4.83
C PHE A 136 -21.29 -4.90 -5.43
N TRP A 137 -20.80 -3.84 -4.79
CA TRP A 137 -19.74 -2.98 -5.32
C TRP A 137 -18.63 -2.82 -4.29
N ASN A 138 -17.39 -2.87 -4.76
CA ASN A 138 -16.21 -2.67 -3.95
C ASN A 138 -15.65 -1.25 -4.16
N LEU A 139 -15.22 -0.65 -3.06
CA LEU A 139 -14.32 0.50 -3.03
C LEU A 139 -13.43 0.35 -1.80
N CYS A 140 -12.37 -0.46 -1.92
CA CYS A 140 -11.55 -0.82 -0.77
C CYS A 140 -10.09 -1.08 -1.16
N GLY A 141 -9.23 -1.35 -0.18
CA GLY A 141 -7.82 -1.64 -0.42
C GLY A 141 -7.02 -0.41 -0.84
N ALA A 142 -7.31 0.75 -0.22
CA ALA A 142 -6.65 2.00 -0.55
C ALA A 142 -5.45 2.23 0.37
N SER A 143 -4.23 2.10 -0.16
CA SER A 143 -3.00 2.35 0.60
C SER A 143 -2.75 3.85 0.84
N ILE A 144 -3.21 4.69 -0.09
CA ILE A 144 -3.09 6.17 -0.06
C ILE A 144 -4.46 6.85 -0.25
N GLY A 145 -5.48 6.32 0.43
CA GLY A 145 -6.90 6.65 0.19
C GLY A 145 -7.27 8.13 0.24
N ILE A 146 -6.62 8.92 1.09
CA ILE A 146 -6.85 10.37 1.18
C ILE A 146 -6.52 11.08 -0.15
N ALA A 147 -5.41 10.71 -0.79
CA ALA A 147 -5.01 11.26 -2.08
C ALA A 147 -5.82 10.69 -3.26
N GLN A 148 -6.50 9.56 -3.05
CA GLN A 148 -7.25 8.83 -4.09
C GLN A 148 -8.76 9.13 -4.08
N GLY A 149 -9.23 10.12 -3.30
CA GLY A 149 -10.67 10.39 -3.11
C GLY A 149 -11.47 10.63 -4.40
N GLY A 150 -10.83 11.10 -5.48
CA GLY A 150 -11.48 11.27 -6.79
C GLY A 150 -12.06 9.97 -7.38
N ILE A 151 -11.62 8.80 -6.89
CA ILE A 151 -12.11 7.50 -7.33
C ILE A 151 -13.61 7.30 -7.14
N GLY A 152 -14.20 7.96 -6.14
CA GLY A 152 -15.64 7.89 -5.86
C GLY A 152 -16.49 8.37 -7.03
N LYS A 153 -16.01 9.35 -7.80
CA LYS A 153 -16.67 9.82 -9.03
C LYS A 153 -16.84 8.68 -10.03
N TYR A 154 -15.79 7.90 -10.26
CA TYR A 154 -15.81 6.83 -11.25
C TYR A 154 -16.67 5.65 -10.80
N LEU A 155 -16.65 5.31 -9.50
CA LEU A 155 -17.58 4.31 -8.99
C LEU A 155 -19.04 4.75 -9.18
N ALA A 156 -19.36 6.01 -8.85
CA ALA A 156 -20.70 6.55 -9.05
C ALA A 156 -21.12 6.51 -10.53
N GLN A 157 -20.24 6.91 -11.46
CA GLN A 157 -20.48 6.77 -12.90
C GLN A 157 -20.77 5.32 -13.29
N TRP A 158 -19.97 4.38 -12.78
CA TRP A 158 -20.14 2.96 -13.10
C TRP A 158 -21.49 2.42 -12.62
N MET A 159 -21.92 2.81 -11.42
CA MET A 159 -23.21 2.41 -10.85
C MET A 159 -24.40 2.98 -11.63
N VAL A 160 -24.32 4.23 -12.10
CA VAL A 160 -25.43 4.92 -12.78
C VAL A 160 -25.50 4.56 -14.26
N TYR A 161 -24.37 4.51 -14.95
CA TYR A 161 -24.30 4.39 -16.41
C TYR A 161 -23.83 3.02 -16.90
N GLY A 162 -23.42 2.12 -16.01
CA GLY A 162 -22.86 0.81 -16.36
C GLY A 162 -21.43 0.85 -16.90
N GLN A 163 -20.84 2.04 -17.02
CA GLN A 163 -19.48 2.29 -17.52
C GLN A 163 -18.89 3.56 -16.92
N THR A 164 -17.59 3.75 -17.10
CA THR A 164 -16.82 4.91 -16.66
C THR A 164 -16.22 5.66 -17.84
N GLU A 165 -15.97 6.96 -17.67
CA GLU A 165 -15.32 7.75 -18.74
C GLU A 165 -13.83 7.42 -18.92
N LEU A 166 -13.18 6.86 -17.88
CA LEU A 166 -11.81 6.38 -17.92
C LEU A 166 -11.76 4.85 -17.93
N ASN A 167 -10.64 4.31 -18.43
CA ASN A 167 -10.35 2.89 -18.31
C ASN A 167 -9.98 2.53 -16.86
N MET A 168 -10.84 1.75 -16.21
CA MET A 168 -10.68 1.32 -14.82
C MET A 168 -10.03 -0.05 -14.67
N ALA A 169 -9.53 -0.69 -15.73
CA ALA A 169 -9.07 -2.08 -15.71
C ALA A 169 -8.00 -2.37 -14.64
N SER A 170 -7.09 -1.43 -14.37
CA SER A 170 -6.07 -1.57 -13.32
C SER A 170 -6.63 -1.47 -11.90
N LEU A 171 -7.81 -0.88 -11.73
CA LEU A 171 -8.50 -0.70 -10.45
C LEU A 171 -9.70 -1.64 -10.30
N ASP A 172 -10.09 -2.35 -11.36
CA ASP A 172 -11.23 -3.26 -11.36
C ASP A 172 -11.05 -4.34 -10.29
N SER A 173 -12.07 -4.52 -9.45
CA SER A 173 -12.04 -5.50 -8.36
C SER A 173 -11.92 -6.94 -8.83
N ARG A 174 -12.28 -7.22 -10.08
CA ARG A 174 -12.30 -8.55 -10.69
C ARG A 174 -10.96 -8.93 -11.33
N ARG A 175 -9.93 -8.06 -11.26
CA ARG A 175 -8.58 -8.36 -11.75
C ARG A 175 -7.89 -9.47 -10.95
N PHE A 176 -8.34 -9.67 -9.72
CA PHE A 176 -7.97 -10.78 -8.87
C PHE A 176 -9.13 -11.77 -8.73
N ASP A 177 -8.79 -12.99 -8.37
CA ASP A 177 -9.72 -14.10 -8.16
C ASP A 177 -9.09 -15.08 -7.17
N LEU A 178 -9.67 -16.27 -6.99
CA LEU A 178 -9.20 -17.29 -6.04
C LEU A 178 -7.72 -17.73 -6.21
N TRP A 179 -7.10 -17.42 -7.36
CA TRP A 179 -5.66 -17.70 -7.56
C TRP A 179 -4.77 -16.79 -6.71
N ALA A 180 -5.22 -15.58 -6.37
CA ALA A 180 -4.51 -14.65 -5.54
C ALA A 180 -4.80 -15.00 -4.07
N ASP A 181 -4.38 -16.18 -3.65
CA ASP A 181 -4.70 -16.70 -2.32
C ASP A 181 -4.15 -15.82 -1.18
N LYS A 182 -4.51 -16.15 0.06
CA LYS A 182 -4.10 -15.40 1.25
C LYS A 182 -2.58 -15.28 1.37
N LYS A 183 -1.82 -16.36 1.06
CA LYS A 183 -0.36 -16.34 1.12
C LYS A 183 0.21 -15.37 0.08
N TYR A 184 -0.30 -15.43 -1.15
CA TYR A 184 0.04 -14.50 -2.21
C TYR A 184 -0.26 -13.05 -1.80
N CYS A 185 -1.45 -12.77 -1.26
CA CYS A 185 -1.82 -11.45 -0.79
C CYS A 185 -0.86 -10.91 0.26
N ILE A 186 -0.51 -11.71 1.28
CA ILE A 186 0.45 -11.32 2.32
C ILE A 186 1.82 -11.02 1.71
N THR A 187 2.35 -11.96 0.92
CA THR A 187 3.68 -11.85 0.30
C THR A 187 3.80 -10.61 -0.60
N ARG A 188 2.76 -10.34 -1.39
CA ARG A 188 2.71 -9.23 -2.34
C ARG A 188 2.46 -7.88 -1.68
N ALA A 189 1.69 -7.85 -0.61
CA ALA A 189 1.46 -6.62 0.15
C ALA A 189 2.72 -6.20 0.92
N ILE A 190 3.45 -7.15 1.52
CA ILE A 190 4.79 -6.92 2.09
C ILE A 190 5.72 -6.34 1.02
N GLU A 191 5.82 -6.99 -0.15
CA GLU A 191 6.69 -6.51 -1.21
C GLU A 191 6.28 -5.12 -1.72
N SER A 192 4.98 -4.83 -1.80
CA SER A 192 4.51 -3.51 -2.25
C SER A 192 4.78 -2.42 -1.22
N TYR A 193 4.56 -2.70 0.07
CA TYR A 193 4.89 -1.79 1.17
C TYR A 193 6.39 -1.49 1.21
N GLU A 194 7.22 -2.53 1.24
CA GLU A 194 8.69 -2.39 1.35
C GLU A 194 9.32 -1.75 0.10
N ARG A 195 8.55 -1.67 -1.00
CA ARG A 195 8.93 -1.01 -2.25
C ARG A 195 8.17 0.28 -2.51
N MET A 196 7.40 0.81 -1.56
CA MET A 196 6.51 1.96 -1.77
C MET A 196 7.21 3.14 -2.47
N TYR A 197 8.46 3.44 -2.06
CA TYR A 197 9.27 4.51 -2.65
C TYR A 197 10.44 4.02 -3.51
N ALA A 198 10.49 2.73 -3.84
CA ALA A 198 11.47 2.23 -4.78
C ALA A 198 11.29 2.88 -6.17
N MET A 199 12.38 3.04 -6.90
CA MET A 199 12.34 3.45 -8.29
C MET A 199 11.80 2.29 -9.13
N ALA A 200 10.62 2.47 -9.73
CA ALA A 200 10.08 1.53 -10.70
C ALA A 200 10.84 1.67 -12.03
N VAL A 201 11.27 0.55 -12.61
CA VAL A 201 11.92 0.50 -13.92
C VAL A 201 10.96 -0.09 -14.97
N PRO A 202 11.08 0.30 -16.26
CA PRO A 202 10.30 -0.33 -17.32
C PRO A 202 10.50 -1.85 -17.33
N ASN A 203 9.40 -2.59 -17.54
CA ASN A 203 9.38 -4.05 -17.51
C ASN A 203 9.83 -4.66 -16.17
N GLU A 204 9.72 -3.91 -15.06
CA GLU A 204 9.94 -4.46 -13.73
C GLU A 204 9.06 -5.69 -13.52
N ASN A 205 9.71 -6.78 -13.12
CA ASN A 205 9.06 -8.04 -12.91
C ASN A 205 9.30 -8.50 -11.48
N ARG A 206 8.39 -8.10 -10.59
CA ARG A 206 8.54 -8.30 -9.16
C ARG A 206 8.59 -9.80 -8.81
N PRO A 207 9.56 -10.27 -8.01
CA PRO A 207 9.79 -11.70 -7.80
C PRO A 207 8.89 -12.33 -6.73
N HIS A 208 8.41 -11.57 -5.74
CA HIS A 208 7.74 -12.18 -4.60
C HIS A 208 6.37 -12.75 -4.97
N GLY A 209 6.04 -13.92 -4.40
CA GLY A 209 4.78 -14.62 -4.62
C GLY A 209 4.71 -15.40 -5.93
N ARG A 210 5.83 -15.58 -6.62
CA ARG A 210 5.91 -16.26 -7.91
C ARG A 210 6.70 -17.57 -7.85
N PRO A 211 6.38 -18.56 -8.71
CA PRO A 211 5.20 -18.59 -9.58
C PRO A 211 3.93 -18.91 -8.77
N ILE A 212 2.78 -18.33 -9.14
CA ILE A 212 1.47 -18.64 -8.53
C ILE A 212 0.56 -19.43 -9.48
N ARG A 213 0.67 -19.18 -10.79
CA ARG A 213 0.01 -19.99 -11.83
C ARG A 213 0.96 -20.18 -13.00
N VAL A 214 1.01 -21.40 -13.52
CA VAL A 214 1.87 -21.75 -14.65
C VAL A 214 1.08 -22.54 -15.69
N SER A 215 1.47 -22.42 -16.95
CA SER A 215 1.02 -23.34 -17.99
C SER A 215 1.85 -24.63 -17.97
N ALA A 216 1.36 -25.68 -18.64
CA ALA A 216 2.13 -26.92 -18.81
C ALA A 216 3.48 -26.71 -19.52
N LEU A 217 3.62 -25.63 -20.30
CA LEU A 217 4.85 -25.31 -21.02
C LEU A 217 5.83 -24.46 -20.21
N HIS A 218 5.46 -23.95 -19.04
CA HIS A 218 6.28 -23.02 -18.26
C HIS A 218 7.70 -23.57 -18.02
N THR A 219 7.82 -24.77 -17.45
CA THR A 219 9.13 -25.37 -17.15
C THR A 219 9.95 -25.62 -18.41
N VAL A 220 9.31 -26.10 -19.49
CA VAL A 220 9.98 -26.36 -20.78
C VAL A 220 10.53 -25.07 -21.39
N LEU A 221 9.75 -23.99 -21.37
CA LEU A 221 10.15 -22.70 -21.92
C LEU A 221 11.21 -22.02 -21.05
N ALA A 222 11.09 -22.12 -19.72
CA ALA A 222 12.10 -21.60 -18.79
C ALA A 222 13.45 -22.30 -18.99
N GLN A 223 13.46 -23.63 -19.16
CA GLN A 223 14.67 -24.40 -19.49
C GLN A 223 15.26 -24.02 -20.86
N LYS A 224 14.46 -23.48 -21.78
CA LYS A 224 14.90 -22.94 -23.07
C LYS A 224 15.27 -21.45 -23.03
N GLY A 225 15.34 -20.85 -21.85
CA GLY A 225 15.76 -19.46 -21.66
C GLY A 225 14.65 -18.42 -21.75
N ALA A 226 13.38 -18.82 -21.74
CA ALA A 226 12.28 -17.86 -21.72
C ALA A 226 12.21 -17.10 -20.39
N ILE A 227 12.23 -15.77 -20.46
CA ILE A 227 11.95 -14.89 -19.32
C ILE A 227 10.43 -14.76 -19.21
N HIS A 228 9.88 -15.08 -18.04
CA HIS A 228 8.42 -15.04 -17.83
C HIS A 228 8.01 -13.78 -17.07
N VAL A 229 6.94 -13.13 -17.51
CA VAL A 229 6.24 -12.01 -16.83
C VAL A 229 4.88 -12.46 -16.31
N VAL A 230 4.40 -11.78 -15.28
CA VAL A 230 3.10 -12.10 -14.67
C VAL A 230 1.96 -11.38 -15.36
N ASN A 231 0.91 -12.12 -15.70
CA ASN A 231 -0.36 -11.56 -16.11
C ASN A 231 -1.50 -12.33 -15.45
N THR A 232 -2.28 -11.68 -14.58
CA THR A 232 -3.37 -12.31 -13.80
C THR A 232 -2.92 -13.57 -13.05
N GLY A 233 -1.71 -13.53 -12.49
CA GLY A 233 -1.06 -14.64 -11.78
C GLY A 233 -0.39 -15.68 -12.67
N PHE A 234 -0.64 -15.68 -13.98
CA PHE A 234 0.06 -16.60 -14.89
C PHE A 234 1.46 -16.10 -15.25
N GLU A 235 2.41 -17.01 -15.19
CA GLU A 235 3.72 -16.88 -15.81
C GLU A 235 3.60 -17.04 -17.34
N LYS A 236 3.84 -15.95 -18.08
CA LYS A 236 3.82 -15.91 -19.54
C LYS A 236 5.20 -15.53 -20.08
N PRO A 237 5.74 -16.21 -21.10
CA PRO A 237 6.93 -15.75 -21.80
C PRO A 237 6.76 -14.30 -22.27
N ALA A 238 7.76 -13.46 -21.98
CA ALA A 238 7.82 -12.05 -22.37
C ALA A 238 8.08 -11.87 -23.87
#